data_AF-A0A957V8F8-F1
#
_entry.id   AF-A0A957V8F8-F1
#
_cell.length_a   1.000
_cell.length_b   1.000
_cell.length_c   1.000
_cell.angle_alpha   90.00
_cell.angle_beta   90.00
_cell.angle_gamma   90.00
#
_symmetry.space_group_name_H-M   'P 1'
#
loop_
_entity.id
_entity.type
_entity.pdbx_description
1 polymer ?
#
loop_
_entity_poly.entity_id
_entity_poly.type
_entity_poly.pdbx_seq_one_letter_code
_entity_poly.pdbx_strand_id
1 'polypeptide(L)'
;DLWESNMAGPWGDISNSDRDPHDLPVFDRTYTVYHYNYGRGPSEAVEDHMHQIEAVLRHIDPELFWNRFVGKPGEGRCGWAHYPPNGVRDYDWRNRNVVWSDIEDWRPDGGGQQIPINCDRWNGDSLQWFIYWMQSLPGANNGLRYRSRPLTNWWTFIGDFDGAMRARLGLVE
;
A
#
# COMPACT_ATOMS: atom_id res chain seq x y z
N ASP A 1 -8.48 18.63 12.97
CA ASP A 1 -7.10 18.19 12.74
C ASP A 1 -6.85 18.04 11.25
N LEU A 2 -5.59 18.08 10.81
CA LEU A 2 -5.23 17.81 9.42
C LEU A 2 -4.90 16.31 9.29
N TRP A 3 -5.43 15.69 8.24
CA TRP A 3 -5.18 14.29 7.89
C TRP A 3 -3.99 14.16 6.96
N GLU A 4 -3.23 13.07 7.04
CA GLU A 4 -2.04 12.81 6.22
C GLU A 4 -2.36 12.89 4.72
N SER A 5 -3.51 12.34 4.32
CA SER A 5 -4.04 12.44 2.97
C SER A 5 -5.54 12.71 2.96
N ASN A 6 -5.99 13.48 1.98
CA ASN A 6 -7.41 13.73 1.73
C ASN A 6 -7.68 13.72 0.22
N MET A 7 -8.72 13.04 -0.24
CA MET A 7 -8.97 12.75 -1.65
C MET A 7 -10.39 13.17 -2.02
N ALA A 8 -10.53 13.90 -3.13
CA ALA A 8 -11.85 14.31 -3.62
C ALA A 8 -11.94 14.14 -5.13
N GLY A 9 -13.15 13.86 -5.62
CA GLY A 9 -13.42 13.68 -7.04
C GLY A 9 -14.78 13.04 -7.31
N PRO A 10 -15.08 12.70 -8.58
CA PRO A 10 -16.39 12.18 -8.99
C PRO A 10 -16.72 10.80 -8.41
N TRP A 11 -15.72 10.11 -7.86
CA TRP A 11 -15.84 8.79 -7.25
C TRP A 11 -15.89 8.82 -5.72
N GLY A 12 -15.99 10.01 -5.12
CA GLY A 12 -16.04 10.21 -3.67
C GLY A 12 -14.66 10.32 -3.02
N ASP A 13 -14.66 10.28 -1.69
CA ASP A 13 -13.46 10.35 -0.86
C ASP A 13 -12.99 8.96 -0.45
N ILE A 14 -11.79 8.61 -0.92
CA ILE A 14 -11.10 7.36 -0.62
C ILE A 14 -9.71 7.71 -0.07
N SER A 15 -9.70 8.41 1.07
CA SER A 15 -8.47 8.84 1.73
C SER A 15 -8.23 8.22 3.09
N ASN A 16 -7.04 8.48 3.61
CA ASN A 16 -6.65 8.23 5.00
C ASN A 16 -7.07 9.43 5.88
N SER A 17 -8.39 9.63 5.98
CA SER A 17 -9.02 10.71 6.73
C SER A 17 -10.37 10.26 7.30
N ASP A 18 -11.11 11.19 7.91
CA ASP A 18 -12.52 11.01 8.29
C ASP A 18 -13.46 10.84 7.08
N ARG A 19 -12.99 11.15 5.87
CA ARG A 19 -13.74 11.11 4.62
C ARG A 19 -14.95 12.03 4.58
N ASP A 20 -14.78 13.26 5.07
CA ASP A 20 -15.84 14.26 5.11
C ASP A 20 -16.10 14.81 3.70
N PRO A 21 -17.30 14.63 3.10
CA PRO A 21 -17.59 15.10 1.75
C PRO A 21 -17.62 16.63 1.61
N HIS A 22 -17.40 17.40 2.68
CA HIS A 22 -17.43 18.86 2.70
C HIS A 22 -16.07 19.51 2.99
N ASP A 23 -15.02 18.74 3.22
CA ASP A 23 -13.69 19.28 3.58
C ASP A 23 -12.84 19.67 2.35
N LEU A 24 -13.17 19.14 1.17
CA LEU A 24 -12.54 19.44 -0.11
C LEU A 24 -13.57 19.71 -1.23
N PRO A 25 -13.26 20.62 -2.18
CA PRO A 25 -14.10 20.82 -3.35
C PRO A 25 -14.11 19.58 -4.26
N VAL A 26 -15.29 19.15 -4.70
CA VAL A 26 -15.42 18.06 -5.68
C VAL A 26 -15.33 18.61 -7.10
N PHE A 27 -14.33 18.16 -7.86
CA PHE A 27 -14.13 18.47 -9.27
C PHE A 27 -14.44 17.27 -10.18
N ASP A 28 -14.42 17.50 -11.51
CA ASP A 28 -14.63 16.46 -12.53
C ASP A 28 -13.46 15.46 -12.65
N ARG A 29 -12.35 15.71 -11.93
CA ARG A 29 -11.19 14.83 -11.86
C ARG A 29 -10.79 14.61 -10.42
N THR A 30 -10.48 13.36 -10.09
CA THR A 30 -9.98 13.02 -8.76
C THR A 30 -8.59 13.61 -8.50
N TYR A 31 -8.39 14.09 -7.28
CA TYR A 31 -7.10 14.54 -6.77
C TYR A 31 -6.92 14.18 -5.30
N THR A 32 -5.67 14.14 -4.85
CA THR A 32 -5.31 13.94 -3.44
C THR A 32 -4.51 15.14 -2.94
N VAL A 33 -4.89 15.68 -1.80
CA VAL A 33 -4.15 16.66 -1.01
C VAL A 33 -3.38 15.91 0.06
N TYR A 34 -2.07 16.17 0.15
CA TYR A 34 -1.23 15.67 1.22
C TYR A 34 -0.88 16.81 2.17
N HIS A 35 -1.11 16.63 3.46
CA HIS A 35 -0.77 17.62 4.48
C HIS A 35 0.58 17.28 5.12
N TYR A 36 1.66 17.46 4.36
CA TYR A 36 3.00 17.18 4.88
C TYR A 36 3.33 18.03 6.10
N ASN A 37 3.87 17.38 7.12
CA ASN A 37 4.50 18.08 8.23
C ASN A 37 5.91 18.54 7.82
N TYR A 38 6.04 19.78 7.37
CA TYR A 38 7.32 20.39 6.99
C TYR A 38 8.33 20.56 8.14
N GLY A 39 7.94 20.29 9.39
CA GLY A 39 8.87 20.17 10.51
C GLY A 39 9.52 18.79 10.63
N ARG A 40 9.10 17.81 9.82
CA ARG A 40 9.61 16.43 9.79
C ARG A 40 10.38 16.15 8.50
N GLY A 41 10.77 14.89 8.31
CA GLY A 41 11.63 14.47 7.22
C GLY A 41 10.87 13.89 6.02
N PRO A 42 11.63 13.49 4.98
CA PRO A 42 11.06 12.81 3.82
C PRO A 42 10.38 11.49 4.15
N SER A 43 10.82 10.80 5.22
CA SER A 43 10.17 9.55 5.66
C SER A 43 8.69 9.79 5.92
N GLU A 44 8.36 10.77 6.76
CA GLU A 44 6.97 11.04 7.13
C GLU A 44 6.15 11.56 5.95
N ALA A 45 6.76 12.37 5.07
CA ALA A 45 6.08 12.78 3.85
C ALA A 45 5.77 11.60 2.91
N VAL A 46 6.61 10.55 2.87
CA VAL A 46 6.33 9.33 2.08
C VAL A 46 5.35 8.41 2.79
N GLU A 47 5.32 8.40 4.12
CA GLU A 47 4.33 7.66 4.91
C GLU A 47 2.90 8.13 4.58
N ASP A 48 2.69 9.44 4.41
CA ASP A 48 1.39 9.99 3.96
C ASP A 48 0.93 9.36 2.63
N HIS A 49 1.86 9.12 1.69
CA HIS A 49 1.55 8.43 0.41
C HIS A 49 1.25 6.96 0.63
N MET A 50 1.99 6.29 1.51
CA MET A 50 1.73 4.88 1.81
C MET A 50 0.32 4.68 2.33
N HIS A 51 -0.11 5.50 3.29
CA HIS A 51 -1.46 5.40 3.83
C HIS A 51 -2.54 5.71 2.78
N GLN A 52 -2.29 6.65 1.86
CA GLN A 52 -3.20 6.87 0.74
C GLN A 52 -3.27 5.65 -0.20
N ILE A 53 -2.12 5.04 -0.52
CA ILE A 53 -2.07 3.82 -1.34
C ILE A 53 -2.85 2.69 -0.65
N GLU A 54 -2.64 2.49 0.65
CA GLU A 54 -3.36 1.50 1.45
C GLU A 54 -4.86 1.76 1.46
N ALA A 55 -5.29 3.02 1.62
CA ALA A 55 -6.70 3.40 1.58
C ALA A 55 -7.35 3.09 0.24
N VAL A 56 -6.67 3.40 -0.87
CA VAL A 56 -7.14 3.12 -2.24
C VAL A 56 -7.21 1.63 -2.49
N LEU A 57 -6.13 0.87 -2.23
CA LEU A 57 -6.11 -0.57 -2.51
C LEU A 57 -7.10 -1.35 -1.62
N ARG A 58 -7.27 -0.92 -0.36
CA ARG A 58 -8.32 -1.44 0.53
C ARG A 58 -9.72 -1.21 -0.03
N HIS A 59 -9.97 -0.05 -0.63
CA HIS A 59 -11.27 0.27 -1.19
C HIS A 59 -11.59 -0.61 -2.41
N ILE A 60 -10.60 -0.89 -3.26
CA ILE A 60 -10.78 -1.72 -4.46
C ILE A 60 -11.03 -3.19 -4.09
N ASP A 61 -10.19 -3.79 -3.26
CA ASP A 61 -10.35 -5.18 -2.83
C ASP A 61 -9.69 -5.39 -1.45
N PRO A 62 -10.45 -5.25 -0.35
CA PRO A 62 -9.91 -5.39 1.00
C PRO A 62 -9.48 -6.83 1.30
N GLU A 63 -10.08 -7.82 0.66
CA GLU A 63 -9.77 -9.23 0.88
C GLU A 63 -8.42 -9.60 0.23
N LEU A 64 -8.20 -9.19 -1.02
CA LEU A 64 -6.92 -9.45 -1.67
C LEU A 64 -5.81 -8.59 -1.08
N PHE A 65 -6.09 -7.32 -0.78
CA PHE A 65 -5.07 -6.42 -0.23
C PHE A 65 -4.74 -6.72 1.23
N TRP A 66 -5.68 -6.55 2.17
CA TRP A 66 -5.36 -6.70 3.60
C TRP A 66 -5.15 -8.15 4.02
N ASN A 67 -6.03 -9.07 3.60
CA ASN A 67 -5.98 -10.44 4.12
C ASN A 67 -4.92 -11.31 3.43
N ARG A 68 -4.43 -10.94 2.23
CA ARG A 68 -3.48 -11.77 1.47
C ARG A 68 -2.16 -11.07 1.15
N PHE A 69 -2.19 -9.83 0.68
CA PHE A 69 -0.98 -9.06 0.39
C PHE A 69 -0.30 -8.63 1.68
N VAL A 70 -1.00 -7.83 2.48
CA VAL A 70 -0.50 -7.33 3.76
C VAL A 70 -0.34 -8.48 4.77
N GLY A 71 -1.38 -9.31 4.91
CA GLY A 71 -1.41 -10.43 5.86
C GLY A 71 -1.48 -9.99 7.32
N LYS A 72 -1.24 -10.93 8.23
CA LYS A 72 -1.18 -10.66 9.67
C LYS A 72 0.27 -10.61 10.17
N PRO A 73 0.56 -9.83 11.22
CA PRO A 73 1.85 -9.89 11.90
C PRO A 73 2.25 -11.33 12.24
N GLY A 74 3.48 -11.71 11.88
CA GLY A 74 4.02 -13.06 12.09
C GLY A 74 3.75 -14.06 10.97
N GLU A 75 2.92 -13.75 9.97
CA GLU A 75 2.71 -14.63 8.80
C GLU A 75 3.82 -14.52 7.74
N GLY A 76 4.67 -13.49 7.81
CA GLY A 76 5.72 -13.26 6.82
C GLY A 76 5.21 -12.77 5.47
N ARG A 77 4.02 -12.17 5.42
CA ARG A 77 3.49 -11.53 4.20
C ARG A 77 4.15 -10.17 3.95
N CYS A 78 3.65 -9.39 3.01
CA CYS A 78 4.31 -8.15 2.56
C CYS A 78 4.29 -7.03 3.61
N GLY A 79 3.40 -7.07 4.61
CA GLY A 79 3.30 -6.01 5.60
C GLY A 79 2.67 -4.73 5.04
N TRP A 80 2.81 -3.62 5.79
CA TRP A 80 2.24 -2.30 5.48
C TRP A 80 3.13 -1.18 6.04
N ALA A 81 2.73 0.09 5.92
CA ALA A 81 3.51 1.26 6.34
C ALA A 81 4.21 1.07 7.70
N HIS A 82 3.45 0.72 8.72
CA HIS A 82 3.98 0.62 10.08
C HIS A 82 4.61 -0.74 10.42
N TYR A 83 4.30 -1.80 9.67
CA TYR A 83 4.73 -3.17 9.96
C TYR A 83 5.46 -3.79 8.77
N PRO A 84 6.81 -3.83 8.80
CA PRO A 84 7.55 -4.73 7.91
C PRO A 84 7.25 -6.20 8.23
N PRO A 85 7.64 -7.18 7.37
CA PRO A 85 7.31 -8.59 7.55
C PRO A 85 7.72 -9.17 8.90
N ASN A 86 8.79 -8.63 9.51
CA ASN A 86 9.31 -9.05 10.81
C ASN A 86 8.86 -8.18 11.99
N GLY A 87 8.03 -7.16 11.75
CA GLY A 87 7.55 -6.25 12.79
C GLY A 87 6.63 -6.95 13.79
N VAL A 88 6.81 -6.65 15.08
CA VAL A 88 5.97 -7.19 16.16
C VAL A 88 5.15 -6.12 16.90
N ARG A 89 5.34 -4.85 16.52
CA ARG A 89 4.64 -3.68 17.03
C ARG A 89 4.64 -2.58 15.97
N ASP A 90 3.89 -1.53 16.24
CA ASP A 90 3.82 -0.35 15.38
C ASP A 90 5.22 0.28 15.20
N TYR A 91 5.55 0.67 13.97
CA TYR A 91 6.80 1.36 13.58
C TYR A 91 8.08 0.55 13.83
N ASP A 92 8.02 -0.78 13.73
CA ASP A 92 9.11 -1.69 14.11
C ASP A 92 10.17 -1.91 13.01
N TRP A 93 10.51 -0.86 12.27
CA TRP A 93 11.43 -0.92 11.13
C TRP A 93 12.86 -1.32 11.49
N ARG A 94 13.26 -1.29 12.77
CA ARG A 94 14.62 -1.63 13.22
C ARG A 94 14.74 -3.04 13.81
N ASN A 95 13.70 -3.86 13.67
CA ASN A 95 13.70 -5.20 14.20
C ASN A 95 14.71 -6.10 13.48
N ARG A 96 15.65 -6.66 14.24
CA ARG A 96 16.74 -7.51 13.71
C ARG A 96 16.36 -8.99 13.62
N ASN A 97 15.22 -9.38 14.18
CA ASN A 97 14.77 -10.78 14.12
C ASN A 97 14.52 -11.17 12.67
N VAL A 98 15.09 -12.32 12.30
CA VAL A 98 14.90 -12.90 10.97
C VAL A 98 13.58 -13.66 10.96
N VAL A 99 12.76 -13.40 9.94
CA VAL A 99 11.55 -14.18 9.63
C VAL A 99 11.63 -14.69 8.20
N TRP A 100 10.83 -15.70 7.88
CA TRP A 100 10.62 -16.11 6.50
C TRP A 100 9.51 -15.26 5.90
N SER A 101 9.77 -14.63 4.75
CA SER A 101 8.77 -13.81 4.07
C SER A 101 8.77 -14.03 2.57
N ASP A 102 7.59 -13.97 1.95
CA ASP A 102 7.44 -14.04 0.49
C ASP A 102 7.32 -12.67 -0.17
N ILE A 103 7.65 -11.56 0.50
CA ILE A 103 7.49 -10.19 -0.03
C ILE A 103 8.12 -9.97 -1.43
N GLU A 104 9.18 -10.70 -1.79
CA GLU A 104 9.87 -10.57 -3.09
C GLU A 104 9.33 -11.50 -4.19
N ASP A 105 8.53 -12.52 -3.84
CA ASP A 105 7.84 -13.42 -4.79
C ASP A 105 6.41 -13.65 -4.32
N TRP A 106 5.74 -12.58 -3.86
CA TRP A 106 4.45 -12.73 -3.22
C TRP A 106 3.43 -13.32 -4.20
N ARG A 107 2.71 -14.33 -3.74
CA ARG A 107 1.60 -14.93 -4.50
C ARG A 107 0.31 -14.92 -3.69
N PRO A 108 -0.84 -14.54 -4.27
CA PRO A 108 -2.14 -14.49 -3.59
C PRO A 108 -2.59 -15.80 -2.92
N ASP A 109 -2.12 -16.92 -3.44
CA ASP A 109 -2.41 -18.28 -2.97
C ASP A 109 -1.41 -18.80 -1.93
N GLY A 110 -0.38 -18.02 -1.58
CA GLY A 110 0.64 -18.38 -0.61
C GLY A 110 1.76 -19.28 -1.16
N GLY A 111 1.82 -19.48 -2.49
CA GLY A 111 2.86 -20.29 -3.13
C GLY A 111 4.17 -19.56 -3.44
N GLY A 112 4.34 -18.33 -2.96
CA GLY A 112 5.51 -17.51 -3.20
C GLY A 112 6.78 -18.06 -2.56
N GLN A 113 7.93 -17.89 -3.20
CA GLN A 113 9.21 -18.25 -2.61
C GLN A 113 9.48 -17.37 -1.39
N GLN A 114 9.63 -18.02 -0.22
CA GLN A 114 10.04 -17.33 0.99
C GLN A 114 11.55 -17.16 1.07
N ILE A 115 11.99 -16.01 1.56
CA ILE A 115 13.39 -15.70 1.87
C ILE A 115 13.52 -15.35 3.36
N PRO A 116 14.67 -15.64 4.00
CA PRO A 116 14.96 -15.12 5.33
C PRO A 116 15.22 -13.61 5.22
N ILE A 117 14.46 -12.80 5.95
CA ILE A 117 14.53 -11.34 5.90
C ILE A 117 14.48 -10.72 7.30
N ASN A 118 15.15 -9.58 7.48
CA ASN A 118 15.06 -8.71 8.65
C ASN A 118 15.28 -7.25 8.22
N CYS A 119 15.44 -6.33 9.19
CA CYS A 119 15.65 -4.92 8.90
C CYS A 119 16.89 -4.56 8.08
N ASP A 120 17.87 -5.45 7.95
CA ASP A 120 19.05 -5.19 7.15
C ASP A 120 18.67 -5.01 5.65
N ARG A 121 17.55 -5.58 5.20
CA ARG A 121 17.05 -5.43 3.82
C ARG A 121 16.67 -3.99 3.46
N TRP A 122 16.26 -3.19 4.44
CA TRP A 122 15.95 -1.76 4.30
C TRP A 122 16.80 -0.88 5.23
N ASN A 123 17.96 -1.36 5.65
CA ASN A 123 18.91 -0.65 6.52
C ASN A 123 18.32 -0.14 7.85
N GLY A 124 17.23 -0.73 8.35
CA GLY A 124 16.54 -0.27 9.56
C GLY A 124 15.96 1.15 9.45
N ASP A 125 15.78 1.63 8.22
CA ASP A 125 15.32 2.98 7.89
C ASP A 125 13.91 2.93 7.31
N SER A 126 13.02 3.76 7.84
CA SER A 126 11.61 3.78 7.46
C SER A 126 11.40 4.21 6.01
N LEU A 127 12.11 5.24 5.54
CA LEU A 127 12.00 5.68 4.15
C LEU A 127 12.44 4.58 3.17
N GLN A 128 13.51 3.87 3.47
CA GLN A 128 13.94 2.73 2.66
C GLN A 128 12.98 1.54 2.74
N TRP A 129 12.36 1.31 3.90
CA TRP A 129 11.27 0.34 4.03
C TRP A 129 10.09 0.71 3.12
N PHE A 130 9.68 1.98 3.12
CA PHE A 130 8.56 2.46 2.30
C PHE A 130 8.84 2.27 0.80
N ILE A 131 10.06 2.59 0.35
CA ILE A 131 10.49 2.35 -1.03
C ILE A 131 10.46 0.85 -1.36
N TYR A 132 10.99 0.01 -0.48
CA TYR A 132 11.04 -1.43 -0.67
C TYR A 132 9.64 -2.05 -0.71
N TRP A 133 8.74 -1.64 0.19
CA TRP A 133 7.34 -2.09 0.19
C TRP A 133 6.62 -1.66 -1.09
N MET A 134 6.78 -0.41 -1.53
CA MET A 134 6.18 0.05 -2.78
C MET A 134 6.68 -0.76 -3.99
N GLN A 135 7.96 -1.14 -4.01
CA GLN A 135 8.51 -2.02 -5.06
C GLN A 135 7.89 -3.44 -5.07
N SER A 136 7.31 -3.88 -3.95
CA SER A 136 6.63 -5.18 -3.85
C SER A 136 5.17 -5.18 -4.36
N LEU A 137 4.59 -4.00 -4.61
CA LEU A 137 3.23 -3.90 -5.14
C LEU A 137 3.17 -4.42 -6.60
N PRO A 138 2.17 -5.26 -6.96
CA PRO A 138 1.97 -5.75 -8.32
C PRO A 138 1.92 -4.63 -9.37
N GLY A 139 3.03 -4.46 -10.09
CA GLY A 139 3.17 -3.46 -11.15
C GLY A 139 2.75 -3.94 -12.53
N ALA A 140 3.06 -3.13 -13.55
CA ALA A 140 2.91 -3.53 -14.94
C ALA A 140 3.73 -4.79 -15.23
N ASN A 141 3.14 -5.75 -15.95
CA ASN A 141 3.78 -7.03 -16.32
C ASN A 141 4.24 -7.88 -15.11
N ASN A 142 3.56 -7.78 -13.95
CA ASN A 142 3.91 -8.53 -12.74
C ASN A 142 3.86 -10.07 -12.93
N GLY A 143 3.08 -10.58 -13.90
CA GLY A 143 3.00 -12.02 -14.19
C GLY A 143 2.27 -12.86 -13.13
N LEU A 144 1.70 -12.23 -12.10
CA LEU A 144 0.99 -12.88 -11.00
C LEU A 144 -0.44 -13.22 -11.40
N ARG A 145 -0.98 -14.25 -10.75
CA ARG A 145 -2.36 -14.70 -10.95
C ARG A 145 -3.04 -14.99 -9.61
N TYR A 146 -4.34 -14.75 -9.56
CA TYR A 146 -5.21 -15.23 -8.48
C TYR A 146 -6.40 -15.96 -9.09
N ARG A 147 -6.61 -17.22 -8.69
CA ARG A 147 -7.69 -18.07 -9.24
C ARG A 147 -7.66 -18.12 -10.78
N SER A 148 -6.46 -18.31 -11.33
CA SER A 148 -6.16 -18.36 -12.76
C SER A 148 -6.33 -17.04 -13.55
N ARG A 149 -6.80 -15.96 -12.92
CA ARG A 149 -6.92 -14.63 -13.54
C ARG A 149 -5.66 -13.79 -13.25
N PRO A 150 -5.13 -13.02 -14.23
CA PRO A 150 -4.01 -12.12 -13.99
C PRO A 150 -4.32 -11.06 -12.93
N LEU A 151 -3.32 -10.65 -12.17
CA LEU A 151 -3.43 -9.44 -11.36
C LEU A 151 -3.27 -8.21 -12.23
N THR A 152 -4.09 -7.19 -11.98
CA THR A 152 -3.93 -5.89 -12.65
C THR A 152 -2.65 -5.20 -12.19
N ASN A 153 -2.23 -4.17 -12.92
CA ASN A 153 -1.24 -3.23 -12.43
C ASN A 153 -1.86 -2.36 -11.32
N TRP A 154 -1.51 -2.61 -10.07
CA TRP A 154 -2.10 -1.89 -8.93
C TRP A 154 -1.73 -0.40 -8.93
N TRP A 155 -0.61 -0.03 -9.53
CA TRP A 155 -0.23 1.37 -9.72
C TRP A 155 -1.20 2.17 -10.61
N THR A 156 -2.03 1.51 -11.42
CA THR A 156 -3.07 2.19 -12.20
C THR A 156 -4.09 2.90 -11.30
N PHE A 157 -4.39 2.39 -10.10
CA PHE A 157 -5.29 3.04 -9.15
C PHE A 157 -4.68 4.29 -8.51
N ILE A 158 -3.36 4.48 -8.59
CA ILE A 158 -2.68 5.66 -8.07
C ILE A 158 -2.39 6.66 -9.21
N GLY A 159 -2.00 6.16 -10.39
CA GLY A 159 -1.63 6.99 -11.53
C GLY A 159 -2.81 7.49 -12.40
N ASP A 160 -3.90 6.72 -12.50
CA ASP A 160 -5.12 7.09 -13.25
C ASP A 160 -6.36 6.48 -12.57
N PHE A 161 -6.64 6.95 -11.36
CA PHE A 161 -7.77 6.46 -10.56
C PHE A 161 -9.10 6.57 -11.31
N ASP A 162 -9.38 7.74 -11.92
CA ASP A 162 -10.62 7.97 -12.65
C ASP A 162 -10.78 7.01 -13.83
N GLY A 163 -9.71 6.74 -14.58
CA GLY A 163 -9.69 5.76 -15.66
C GLY A 163 -9.98 4.36 -15.14
N ALA A 164 -9.32 3.96 -14.05
CA ALA A 164 -9.51 2.66 -13.41
C ALA A 164 -10.97 2.46 -12.97
N MET A 165 -11.57 3.46 -12.33
CA MET A 165 -12.95 3.40 -11.83
C MET A 165 -13.98 3.39 -12.98
N ARG A 166 -13.78 4.21 -14.03
CA ARG A 166 -14.63 4.17 -15.24
C ARG A 166 -14.61 2.79 -15.91
N ALA A 167 -13.43 2.18 -16.00
CA ALA A 167 -13.24 0.85 -16.57
C ALA A 167 -13.65 -0.28 -15.62
N ARG A 168 -14.02 0.04 -14.37
CA ARG A 168 -14.39 -0.91 -13.30
C ARG A 168 -13.30 -1.97 -13.06
N LEU A 169 -12.04 -1.54 -13.08
CA LEU A 169 -10.92 -2.41 -12.79
C LEU A 169 -10.96 -2.87 -11.32
N GLY A 170 -10.64 -4.14 -11.09
CA GLY A 170 -10.30 -4.66 -9.76
C GLY A 170 -8.80 -4.87 -9.62
N LEU A 171 -8.36 -5.38 -8.48
CA LEU A 171 -6.97 -5.83 -8.28
C LEU A 171 -6.62 -7.11 -9.08
N VAL A 172 -7.62 -7.72 -9.71
CA VAL A 172 -7.56 -8.89 -10.59
C VAL A 172 -8.34 -8.57 -11.87
N GLU A 173 -7.78 -8.89 -13.04
CA GLU A 173 -8.39 -8.68 -14.36
C GLU A 173 -9.66 -9.49 -14.55
#